data_AF-A0AAD7UPJ5-F1
#
_entry.id   AF-A0AAD7UPJ5-F1
#
_cell.length_a   1.000
_cell.length_b   1.000
_cell.length_c   1.000
_cell.angle_alpha   90.00
_cell.angle_beta   90.00
_cell.angle_gamma   90.00
#
_symmetry.space_group_name_H-M   'P 1'
#
loop_
_entity.id
_entity.type
_entity.pdbx_description
1 polymer ?
#
loop_
_entity_poly.entity_id
_entity_poly.type
_entity_poly.pdbx_seq_one_letter_code
_entity_poly.pdbx_strand_id
1 'polypeptide(L)'
;MGFAFERFEAPVNWPRVASTNVTHLERTHNHRRVLDFLADVTVGDVDDGFLDASKAQLKALRYLQLSVQYLLHSQHALKSQNDAFETGLRRLAKREAAEKKRCTKRRSQLAVLRDESDRLSDILSTYHTTLEAIDPDLAASLAQDHDGRVVVHPADHPDLAASRDRDGRVVVHPADHLVTVRRNIPARSTFDDDSTSDDDDDDDDDDVDSPPKHGMRRLRLDRPQP
;
A
#
# COMPACT_ATOMS: atom_id res chain seq x y z
N MET A 1 13.53 24.58 -1.27
CA MET A 1 13.14 25.96 -1.62
C MET A 1 13.45 26.85 -0.43
N GLY A 2 14.15 27.97 -0.63
CA GLY A 2 14.38 28.95 0.43
C GLY A 2 13.20 29.92 0.55
N PHE A 3 12.92 30.39 1.77
CA PHE A 3 11.95 31.46 2.00
C PHE A 3 12.53 32.81 1.53
N ALA A 4 11.71 33.61 0.86
CA ALA A 4 12.01 34.99 0.52
C ALA A 4 10.83 35.86 0.94
N PHE A 5 11.13 37.02 1.53
CA PHE A 5 10.10 38.01 1.87
C PHE A 5 9.51 38.62 0.59
N GLU A 6 8.20 38.78 0.57
CA GLU A 6 7.51 39.42 -0.53
C GLU A 6 7.71 40.94 -0.46
N ARG A 7 7.83 41.58 -1.63
CA ARG A 7 8.01 43.03 -1.72
C ARG A 7 6.67 43.72 -1.45
N PHE A 8 6.74 44.85 -0.76
CA PHE A 8 5.57 45.70 -0.52
C PHE A 8 5.31 46.53 -1.78
N GLU A 9 4.31 46.14 -2.59
CA GLU A 9 4.07 46.74 -3.91
C GLU A 9 2.72 47.47 -4.02
N ALA A 10 1.73 47.08 -3.22
CA ALA A 10 0.38 47.65 -3.29
C ALA A 10 0.06 48.48 -2.04
N PRO A 11 -0.64 49.61 -2.16
CA PRO A 11 -1.01 50.38 -0.98
C PRO A 11 -2.01 49.64 -0.11
N VAL A 12 -1.81 49.66 1.22
CA VAL A 12 -2.78 49.05 2.15
C VAL A 12 -4.09 49.83 2.11
N ASN A 13 -5.21 49.13 1.96
CA ASN A 13 -6.54 49.75 2.03
C ASN A 13 -6.94 50.06 3.47
N TRP A 14 -6.30 51.07 4.05
CA TRP A 14 -6.55 51.54 5.40
C TRP A 14 -8.00 51.93 5.68
N PRO A 15 -8.76 52.57 4.76
CA PRO A 15 -10.19 52.81 4.96
C PRO A 15 -10.99 51.54 5.24
N ARG A 16 -10.69 50.46 4.51
CA ARG A 16 -11.33 49.14 4.70
C ARG A 16 -10.98 48.55 6.07
N VAL A 17 -9.71 48.62 6.48
CA VAL A 17 -9.25 48.17 7.80
C VAL A 17 -9.88 49.00 8.92
N ALA A 18 -9.91 50.32 8.79
CA ALA A 18 -10.47 51.24 9.79
C ALA A 18 -12.00 51.12 9.94
N SER A 19 -12.71 50.81 8.85
CA SER A 19 -14.16 50.56 8.90
C SER A 19 -14.54 49.28 9.65
N THR A 20 -13.55 48.44 9.98
CA THR A 20 -13.77 47.15 10.61
C THR A 20 -13.78 47.29 12.13
N ASN A 21 -14.89 46.93 12.76
CA ASN A 21 -14.99 46.92 14.22
C ASN A 21 -14.27 45.69 14.80
N VAL A 22 -12.98 45.85 15.12
CA VAL A 22 -12.11 44.80 15.67
C VAL A 22 -12.70 44.20 16.96
N THR A 23 -13.26 45.04 17.83
CA THR A 23 -13.88 44.60 19.09
C THR A 23 -15.12 43.73 18.86
N HIS A 24 -15.89 44.01 17.80
CA HIS A 24 -17.04 43.19 17.43
C HIS A 24 -16.61 41.85 16.82
N LEU A 25 -15.57 41.83 15.98
CA LEU A 25 -15.02 40.59 15.40
C LEU A 25 -14.41 39.67 16.46
N GLU A 26 -13.75 40.24 17.46
CA GLU A 26 -13.22 39.50 18.61
C GLU A 26 -14.34 38.82 19.39
N ARG A 27 -15.41 39.56 19.73
CA ARG A 27 -16.58 39.03 20.46
C ARG A 27 -17.36 37.96 19.71
N THR A 28 -17.39 38.03 18.38
CA THR A 28 -18.08 37.04 17.53
C THR A 28 -17.18 35.91 17.06
N HIS A 29 -15.90 35.90 17.48
CA HIS A 29 -14.88 34.92 17.08
C HIS A 29 -14.79 34.73 15.56
N ASN A 30 -15.02 35.79 14.80
CA ASN A 30 -15.05 35.71 13.34
C ASN A 30 -13.65 35.88 12.76
N HIS A 31 -12.81 34.87 12.98
CA HIS A 31 -11.39 34.88 12.60
C HIS A 31 -11.19 34.89 11.08
N ARG A 32 -12.15 34.35 10.31
CA ARG A 32 -12.11 34.37 8.83
C ARG A 32 -12.05 35.78 8.28
N ARG A 33 -12.88 36.69 8.81
CA ARG A 33 -12.86 38.10 8.40
C ARG A 33 -11.54 38.80 8.72
N VAL A 34 -10.85 38.39 9.79
CA VAL A 34 -9.53 38.95 10.14
C VAL A 34 -8.46 38.49 9.15
N LEU A 35 -8.54 37.23 8.68
CA LEU A 35 -7.63 36.69 7.68
C LEU A 35 -7.74 37.40 6.32
N ASP A 36 -8.93 37.88 5.95
CA ASP A 36 -9.14 38.65 4.70
C ASP A 36 -8.34 39.96 4.68
N PHE A 37 -8.08 40.56 5.84
CA PHE A 37 -7.24 41.76 5.97
C PHE A 37 -5.76 41.43 6.13
N LEU A 38 -5.45 40.23 6.60
CA LEU A 38 -4.09 39.81 6.86
C LEU A 38 -3.27 39.86 5.57
N ALA A 39 -3.82 39.36 4.45
CA ALA A 39 -3.15 39.41 3.15
C ALA A 39 -2.81 40.85 2.72
N ASP A 40 -3.79 41.76 2.81
CA ASP A 40 -3.64 43.18 2.47
C ASP A 40 -2.57 43.85 3.35
N VAL A 41 -2.56 43.56 4.66
CA VAL A 41 -1.62 44.16 5.61
C VAL A 41 -0.23 43.52 5.54
N THR A 42 -0.10 42.24 5.18
CA THR A 42 1.21 41.56 5.10
C THR A 42 2.03 41.95 3.89
N VAL A 43 1.38 42.28 2.78
CA VAL A 43 2.05 42.56 1.49
C VAL A 43 1.91 44.04 1.10
N GLY A 44 1.08 44.81 1.80
CA GLY A 44 0.88 46.20 1.45
C GLY A 44 1.97 47.14 1.95
N ASP A 45 2.18 48.24 1.21
CA ASP A 45 3.04 49.34 1.60
C ASP A 45 2.37 50.17 2.72
N VAL A 46 3.12 50.40 3.78
CA VAL A 46 2.69 51.17 4.96
C VAL A 46 3.16 52.62 4.84
N ASP A 47 4.11 52.90 3.95
CA ASP A 47 4.76 54.21 3.82
C ASP A 47 4.01 55.17 2.89
N ASP A 48 2.82 54.82 2.40
CA ASP A 48 2.01 55.62 1.46
C ASP A 48 1.54 56.99 2.00
N GLY A 49 1.96 57.36 3.21
CA GLY A 49 1.62 58.65 3.83
C GLY A 49 0.18 58.76 4.32
N PHE A 50 -0.61 57.68 4.25
CA PHE A 50 -2.00 57.66 4.72
C PHE A 50 -2.10 57.66 6.26
N LEU A 51 -1.13 57.05 6.94
CA LEU A 51 -1.10 56.98 8.41
C LEU A 51 -0.21 58.09 8.98
N ASP A 52 -0.81 59.01 9.75
CA ASP A 52 -0.07 59.98 10.56
C ASP A 52 0.45 59.30 11.85
N ALA A 53 1.44 58.42 11.68
CA ALA A 53 2.03 57.62 12.75
C ALA A 53 3.50 57.97 12.98
N SER A 54 3.97 57.81 14.22
CA SER A 54 5.38 58.03 14.53
C SER A 54 6.28 57.04 13.79
N LYS A 55 7.49 57.47 13.41
CA LYS A 55 8.48 56.62 12.72
C LYS A 55 8.79 55.32 13.48
N ALA A 56 8.70 55.33 14.82
CA ALA A 56 8.86 54.15 15.65
C ALA A 56 7.72 53.13 15.48
N GLN A 57 6.48 53.61 15.39
CA GLN A 57 5.29 52.78 15.15
C GLN A 57 5.31 52.16 13.75
N LEU A 58 5.68 52.95 12.71
CA LEU A 58 5.83 52.44 11.35
C LEU A 58 6.90 51.34 11.27
N LYS A 59 8.04 51.53 11.95
CA LYS A 59 9.09 50.51 12.04
C LYS A 59 8.61 49.23 12.74
N ALA A 60 7.88 49.37 13.84
CA ALA A 60 7.29 48.23 14.55
C ALA A 60 6.29 47.47 13.67
N LEU A 61 5.46 48.21 12.90
CA LEU A 61 4.50 47.61 11.98
C LEU A 61 5.21 46.84 10.84
N ARG A 62 6.31 47.37 10.28
CA ARG A 62 7.10 46.62 9.28
C ARG A 62 7.71 45.34 9.83
N TYR A 63 8.24 45.36 11.06
CA TYR A 63 8.70 44.13 11.70
C TYR A 63 7.56 43.13 11.89
N LEU A 64 6.37 43.62 12.23
CA LEU A 64 5.18 42.78 12.32
C LEU A 64 4.83 42.16 10.96
N GLN A 65 4.80 42.93 9.87
CA GLN A 65 4.54 42.42 8.52
C GLN A 65 5.50 41.29 8.14
N LEU A 66 6.81 41.49 8.35
CA LEU A 66 7.82 40.47 8.07
C LEU A 66 7.63 39.22 8.95
N SER A 67 7.34 39.41 10.25
CA SER A 67 7.10 38.30 11.17
C SER A 67 5.88 37.46 10.76
N VAL A 68 4.82 38.12 10.28
CA VAL A 68 3.60 37.45 9.81
C VAL A 68 3.85 36.75 8.48
N GLN A 69 4.57 37.36 7.53
CA GLN A 69 4.96 36.68 6.28
C GLN A 69 5.73 35.38 6.55
N TYR A 70 6.71 35.43 7.47
CA TYR A 70 7.46 34.24 7.86
C TYR A 70 6.57 33.18 8.53
N LEU A 71 5.68 33.61 9.44
CA LEU A 71 4.76 32.69 10.11
C LEU A 71 3.82 32.02 9.12
N LEU A 72 3.21 32.77 8.19
CA LEU A 72 2.36 32.24 7.13
C LEU A 72 3.12 31.25 6.25
N HIS A 73 4.36 31.57 5.88
CA HIS A 73 5.20 30.63 5.13
C HIS A 73 5.44 29.33 5.89
N SER A 74 5.77 29.40 7.18
CA SER A 74 5.98 28.21 8.01
C SER A 74 4.71 27.38 8.15
N GLN A 75 3.54 28.01 8.30
CA GLN A 75 2.25 27.32 8.35
C GLN A 75 1.93 26.62 7.03
N HIS A 76 2.17 27.29 5.91
CA HIS A 76 1.99 26.70 4.58
C HIS A 76 2.95 25.52 4.36
N ALA A 77 4.23 25.66 4.72
CA ALA A 77 5.21 24.58 4.62
C ALA A 77 4.83 23.37 5.47
N LEU A 78 4.40 23.58 6.72
CA LEU A 78 3.93 22.51 7.60
C LEU A 78 2.67 21.84 7.05
N LYS A 79 1.71 22.61 6.52
CA LYS A 79 0.51 22.05 5.90
C LYS A 79 0.86 21.20 4.68
N SER A 80 1.71 21.70 3.79
CA SER A 80 2.16 20.96 2.61
C SER A 80 2.91 19.67 2.99
N GLN A 81 3.73 19.71 4.04
CA GLN A 81 4.38 18.50 4.58
C GLN A 81 3.37 17.53 5.16
N ASN A 82 2.36 18.01 5.89
CA ASN A 82 1.29 17.16 6.41
C ASN A 82 0.51 16.49 5.28
N ASP A 83 0.14 17.22 4.24
CA ASP A 83 -0.55 16.67 3.07
C ASP A 83 0.32 15.59 2.36
N ALA A 84 1.64 15.82 2.29
CA ALA A 84 2.59 14.84 1.77
C ALA A 84 2.69 13.58 2.67
N PHE A 85 2.62 13.72 3.99
CA PHE A 85 2.57 12.59 4.92
C PHE A 85 1.26 11.81 4.81
N GLU A 86 0.12 12.50 4.73
CA GLU A 86 -1.19 11.85 4.57
C GLU A 86 -1.28 11.05 3.27
N THR A 87 -0.82 11.62 2.16
CA THR A 87 -0.75 10.91 0.87
C THR A 87 0.22 9.73 0.93
N GLY A 88 1.37 9.90 1.61
CA GLY A 88 2.31 8.80 1.89
C GLY A 88 1.69 7.66 2.68
N LEU A 89 0.96 7.97 3.75
CA LEU A 89 0.25 7.00 4.58
C LEU A 89 -0.82 6.24 3.78
N ARG A 90 -1.62 6.94 2.98
CA ARG A 90 -2.62 6.28 2.10
C ARG A 90 -1.96 5.31 1.12
N ARG A 91 -0.82 5.67 0.53
CA ARG A 91 -0.07 4.80 -0.39
C ARG A 91 0.51 3.58 0.33
N LEU A 92 1.06 3.75 1.53
CA LEU A 92 1.58 2.64 2.34
C LEU A 92 0.46 1.68 2.77
N ALA A 93 -0.70 2.20 3.18
CA ALA A 93 -1.85 1.38 3.54
C ALA A 93 -2.35 0.53 2.35
N LYS A 94 -2.43 1.12 1.14
CA LYS A 94 -2.78 0.38 -0.09
C LYS A 94 -1.77 -0.74 -0.38
N ARG A 95 -0.47 -0.46 -0.24
CA ARG A 95 0.59 -1.48 -0.43
C ARG A 95 0.52 -2.59 0.60
N GLU A 96 0.28 -2.25 1.86
CA GLU A 96 0.12 -3.25 2.94
C GLU A 96 -1.07 -4.18 2.65
N ALA A 97 -2.21 -3.62 2.22
CA ALA A 97 -3.37 -4.41 1.84
C ALA A 97 -3.09 -5.35 0.66
N ALA A 98 -2.39 -4.88 -0.37
CA ALA A 98 -1.99 -5.69 -1.52
C ALA A 98 -1.05 -6.84 -1.12
N GLU A 99 -0.05 -6.56 -0.28
CA GLU A 99 0.87 -7.59 0.20
C GLU A 99 0.19 -8.60 1.13
N LYS A 100 -0.77 -8.19 1.96
CA LYS A 100 -1.62 -9.11 2.73
C LYS A 100 -2.39 -10.06 1.81
N LYS A 101 -3.02 -9.55 0.74
CA LYS A 101 -3.71 -10.38 -0.27
C LYS A 101 -2.75 -11.36 -0.98
N ARG A 102 -1.53 -10.93 -1.30
CA ARG A 102 -0.50 -11.81 -1.89
C ARG A 102 -0.06 -12.90 -0.93
N CYS A 103 0.14 -12.56 0.34
CA CYS A 103 0.53 -13.50 1.38
C CYS A 103 -0.56 -14.56 1.62
N THR A 104 -1.84 -14.17 1.67
CA THR A 104 -2.94 -15.13 1.81
C THR A 104 -3.04 -16.06 0.60
N LYS A 105 -2.88 -15.55 -0.62
CA LYS A 105 -2.84 -16.37 -1.85
C LYS A 105 -1.68 -17.37 -1.85
N ARG A 106 -0.47 -16.95 -1.45
CA ARG A 106 0.68 -17.86 -1.33
C ARG A 106 0.45 -18.91 -0.25
N ARG A 107 -0.16 -18.53 0.87
CA ARG A 107 -0.48 -19.46 1.96
C ARG A 107 -1.50 -20.53 1.54
N SER A 108 -2.53 -20.16 0.78
CA SER A 108 -3.49 -21.14 0.25
C SER A 108 -2.85 -22.05 -0.80
N GLN A 109 -1.97 -21.53 -1.67
CA GLN A 109 -1.21 -22.36 -2.62
C GLN A 109 -0.30 -23.37 -1.91
N LEU A 110 0.40 -22.94 -0.84
CA LEU A 110 1.22 -23.85 -0.04
C LEU A 110 0.40 -24.93 0.66
N ALA A 111 -0.83 -24.63 1.09
CA ALA A 111 -1.72 -25.65 1.66
C ALA A 111 -2.07 -26.71 0.62
N VAL A 112 -2.48 -26.30 -0.58
CA VAL A 112 -2.81 -27.23 -1.68
C VAL A 112 -1.61 -28.08 -2.08
N LEU A 113 -0.41 -27.49 -2.16
CA LEU A 113 0.81 -28.24 -2.50
C LEU A 113 1.20 -29.25 -1.41
N ARG A 114 0.94 -28.94 -0.14
CA ARG A 114 1.14 -29.89 0.97
C ARG A 114 0.17 -31.06 0.88
N ASP A 115 -1.12 -30.77 0.68
CA ASP A 115 -2.15 -31.81 0.55
C ASP A 115 -1.84 -32.75 -0.63
N GLU A 116 -1.36 -32.22 -1.76
CA GLU A 116 -0.95 -33.03 -2.91
C GLU A 116 0.33 -33.83 -2.62
N SER A 117 1.30 -33.24 -1.91
CA SER A 117 2.51 -33.94 -1.48
C SER A 117 2.19 -35.12 -0.56
N ASP A 118 1.30 -34.92 0.40
CA ASP A 118 0.87 -35.96 1.33
C ASP A 118 0.13 -37.08 0.58
N ARG A 119 -0.77 -36.72 -0.34
CA ARG A 119 -1.45 -37.67 -1.22
C ARG A 119 -0.47 -38.50 -2.06
N LEU A 120 0.55 -37.87 -2.63
CA LEU A 120 1.58 -38.57 -3.40
C LEU A 120 2.44 -39.49 -2.52
N SER A 121 2.74 -39.07 -1.29
CA SER A 121 3.43 -39.88 -0.30
C SER A 121 2.63 -41.14 0.06
N ASP A 122 1.32 -40.99 0.29
CA ASP A 122 0.42 -42.13 0.53
C ASP A 122 0.42 -43.10 -0.65
N ILE A 123 0.32 -42.58 -1.88
CA ILE A 123 0.37 -43.40 -3.09
C ILE A 123 1.71 -44.13 -3.20
N LEU A 124 2.84 -43.45 -2.97
CA LEU A 124 4.17 -44.08 -2.99
C LEU A 124 4.28 -45.17 -1.92
N SER A 125 3.75 -44.95 -0.72
CA SER A 125 3.72 -45.97 0.33
C SER A 125 2.92 -47.21 -0.10
N THR A 126 1.76 -47.03 -0.74
CA THR A 126 0.98 -48.15 -1.25
C THR A 126 1.74 -48.90 -2.34
N TYR A 127 2.39 -48.21 -3.28
CA TYR A 127 3.22 -48.85 -4.29
C TYR A 127 4.39 -49.62 -3.68
N HIS A 128 5.06 -49.05 -2.67
CA HIS A 128 6.13 -49.73 -1.95
C HIS A 128 5.63 -51.04 -1.32
N THR A 129 4.50 -51.01 -0.59
CA THR A 129 3.92 -52.22 0.01
C THR A 129 3.50 -53.27 -1.03
N THR A 130 2.99 -52.85 -2.19
CA THR A 130 2.67 -53.78 -3.28
C THR A 130 3.93 -54.37 -3.91
N LEU A 131 5.02 -53.59 -3.98
CA LEU A 131 6.29 -54.05 -4.50
C LEU A 131 6.91 -55.08 -3.55
N GLU A 132 6.91 -54.81 -2.23
CA GLU A 132 7.35 -55.76 -1.21
C GLU A 132 6.61 -57.11 -1.30
N ALA A 133 5.32 -57.08 -1.64
CA ALA A 133 4.51 -58.30 -1.77
C ALA A 133 4.78 -59.09 -3.06
N ILE A 134 5.21 -58.44 -4.14
CA ILE A 134 5.45 -59.06 -5.45
C ILE A 134 6.92 -59.47 -5.60
N ASP A 135 7.84 -58.58 -5.23
CA ASP A 135 9.28 -58.70 -5.38
C ASP A 135 10.00 -58.04 -4.18
N PRO A 136 10.24 -58.79 -3.09
CA PRO A 136 10.83 -58.25 -1.87
C PRO A 136 12.30 -57.84 -2.03
N ASP A 137 13.03 -58.47 -2.95
CA ASP A 137 14.44 -58.16 -3.20
C ASP A 137 14.57 -56.81 -3.91
N LEU A 138 13.68 -56.52 -4.87
CA LEU A 138 13.63 -55.22 -5.53
C LEU A 138 13.19 -54.11 -4.56
N ALA A 139 12.24 -54.38 -3.66
CA ALA A 139 11.80 -53.41 -2.66
C ALA A 139 12.91 -53.02 -1.68
N ALA A 140 13.69 -54.00 -1.22
CA ALA A 140 14.83 -53.75 -0.33
C ALA A 140 15.92 -52.86 -0.97
N SER A 141 16.04 -52.90 -2.30
CA SER A 141 16.97 -52.06 -3.05
C SER A 141 16.52 -50.60 -3.21
N LEU A 142 15.28 -50.24 -2.84
CA LEU A 142 14.77 -48.87 -2.96
C LEU A 142 14.85 -48.16 -1.61
N ALA A 143 15.37 -46.93 -1.62
CA ALA A 143 15.44 -46.04 -0.47
C ALA A 143 14.88 -44.66 -0.83
N GLN A 144 14.42 -43.92 0.17
CA GLN A 144 13.96 -42.54 -0.02
C GLN A 144 14.99 -41.56 0.53
N ASP A 145 15.33 -40.55 -0.26
CA ASP A 145 16.26 -39.49 0.15
C ASP A 145 15.58 -38.47 1.09
N HIS A 146 16.38 -37.61 1.73
CA HIS A 146 15.92 -36.52 2.59
C HIS A 146 14.98 -35.51 1.88
N ASP A 147 15.07 -35.43 0.55
CA ASP A 147 14.18 -34.64 -0.30
C ASP A 147 12.91 -35.41 -0.76
N GLY A 148 12.66 -36.60 -0.22
CA GLY A 148 11.50 -37.44 -0.56
C GLY A 148 11.59 -38.16 -1.91
N ARG A 149 12.75 -38.11 -2.57
CA ARG A 149 12.99 -38.78 -3.87
C ARG A 149 13.29 -40.26 -3.66
N VAL A 150 12.75 -41.11 -4.52
CA VAL A 150 13.07 -42.55 -4.52
C VAL A 150 14.40 -42.76 -5.25
N VAL A 151 15.33 -43.46 -4.60
CA VAL A 151 16.68 -43.76 -5.07
C VAL A 151 16.95 -45.25 -4.90
N VAL A 152 17.74 -45.84 -5.80
CA VAL A 152 18.16 -47.24 -5.68
C VAL A 152 19.44 -47.30 -4.84
N HIS A 153 19.47 -48.18 -3.84
CA HIS A 153 20.64 -48.42 -3.01
C HIS A 153 21.77 -49.01 -3.87
N PRO A 154 22.92 -48.34 -3.99
CA PRO A 154 24.00 -48.76 -4.89
C PRO A 154 24.73 -50.03 -4.43
N ALA A 155 24.47 -50.52 -3.21
CA ALA A 155 25.10 -51.73 -2.67
C ALA A 155 24.54 -53.03 -3.29
N ASP A 156 23.28 -53.01 -3.73
CA ASP A 156 22.59 -54.20 -4.24
C ASP A 156 22.67 -54.33 -5.78
N HIS A 157 23.14 -53.29 -6.47
CA HIS A 157 23.38 -53.26 -7.91
C HIS A 157 24.71 -52.54 -8.25
N PRO A 158 25.87 -53.23 -8.17
CA PRO A 158 27.19 -52.64 -8.42
C PRO A 158 27.35 -52.13 -9.87
N ASP A 159 26.58 -52.68 -10.81
CA ASP A 159 26.60 -52.27 -12.23
C ASP A 159 26.00 -50.88 -12.45
N LEU A 160 25.05 -50.44 -11.62
CA LEU A 160 24.47 -49.08 -11.67
C LEU A 160 25.32 -48.04 -10.94
N ALA A 161 26.15 -48.47 -9.97
CA ALA A 161 27.08 -47.60 -9.26
C ALA A 161 28.22 -47.09 -10.17
N ALA A 162 28.59 -47.85 -11.20
CA ALA A 162 29.62 -47.50 -12.17
C ALA A 162 29.18 -46.43 -13.20
N SER A 163 27.88 -46.11 -13.26
CA SER A 163 27.32 -45.14 -14.21
C SER A 163 26.75 -43.91 -13.50
N ARG A 164 27.56 -43.29 -12.63
CA ARG A 164 27.26 -41.97 -12.07
C ARG A 164 28.06 -40.88 -12.78
N ASP A 165 27.37 -39.85 -13.26
CA ASP A 165 28.00 -38.60 -13.73
C ASP A 165 28.63 -37.84 -12.53
N ARG A 166 29.52 -36.88 -12.79
CA ARG A 166 30.15 -35.95 -11.83
C ARG A 166 29.16 -35.29 -10.86
N ASP A 167 27.88 -35.21 -11.22
CA ASP A 167 26.81 -34.66 -10.39
C ASP A 167 26.03 -35.72 -9.55
N GLY A 168 26.49 -36.98 -9.51
CA GLY A 168 25.91 -38.05 -8.68
C GLY A 168 24.62 -38.70 -9.24
N ARG A 169 24.23 -38.35 -10.47
CA ARG A 169 23.06 -38.93 -11.17
C ARG A 169 23.40 -40.28 -11.80
N VAL A 170 22.52 -41.28 -11.62
CA VAL A 170 22.61 -42.58 -12.31
C VAL A 170 22.24 -42.38 -13.78
N VAL A 171 23.19 -42.64 -14.68
CA VAL A 171 23.02 -42.63 -16.13
C VAL A 171 22.64 -44.04 -16.55
N VAL A 172 21.35 -44.25 -16.85
CA VAL A 172 20.92 -45.51 -17.45
C VAL A 172 21.28 -45.48 -18.93
N HIS A 173 22.28 -46.27 -19.34
CA HIS A 173 22.60 -46.44 -20.76
C HIS A 173 21.50 -47.29 -21.43
N PRO A 174 20.87 -46.80 -22.51
CA PRO A 174 19.67 -47.41 -23.11
C PRO A 174 19.94 -48.68 -23.94
N ALA A 175 21.03 -49.40 -23.69
CA ALA A 175 21.45 -50.50 -24.57
C ALA A 175 20.70 -51.83 -24.33
N ASP A 176 20.20 -52.11 -23.12
CA ASP A 176 19.77 -53.50 -22.80
C ASP A 176 18.29 -53.73 -22.47
N HIS A 177 17.41 -52.71 -22.47
CA HIS A 177 15.98 -52.91 -22.25
C HIS A 177 15.10 -52.18 -23.27
N LEU A 178 14.99 -52.77 -24.46
CA LEU A 178 13.88 -52.51 -25.38
C LEU A 178 12.60 -53.14 -24.81
N VAL A 179 11.90 -52.40 -23.95
CA VAL A 179 10.43 -52.53 -23.82
C VAL A 179 9.84 -51.18 -24.17
N THR A 180 9.46 -51.04 -25.44
CA THR A 180 8.68 -49.92 -25.95
C THR A 180 7.28 -49.93 -25.37
N VAL A 181 7.10 -49.41 -24.16
CA VAL A 181 5.78 -48.97 -23.70
C VAL A 181 5.51 -47.61 -24.34
N ARG A 182 4.88 -47.62 -25.52
CA ARG A 182 4.22 -46.44 -26.10
C ARG A 182 3.10 -46.00 -25.16
N ARG A 183 3.40 -45.14 -24.17
CA ARG A 183 2.39 -44.29 -23.55
C ARG A 183 2.26 -43.03 -24.40
N ASN A 184 1.11 -42.94 -25.05
CA ASN A 184 0.64 -41.80 -25.79
C ASN A 184 0.45 -40.65 -24.79
N ILE A 185 1.43 -39.74 -24.68
CA ILE A 185 1.30 -38.51 -23.89
C ILE A 185 0.68 -37.48 -24.84
N PRO A 186 -0.59 -37.05 -24.66
CA PRO A 186 -1.09 -35.90 -25.39
C PRO A 186 -0.27 -34.68 -24.95
N ALA A 187 0.22 -33.93 -25.94
CA ALA A 187 1.05 -32.76 -25.76
C ALA A 187 0.45 -31.82 -24.70
N ARG A 188 1.14 -31.70 -23.56
CA ARG A 188 0.84 -30.70 -22.54
C ARG A 188 1.24 -29.36 -23.11
N SER A 189 0.21 -28.64 -23.56
CA SER A 189 0.15 -27.21 -23.83
C SER A 189 1.22 -26.46 -23.07
N THR A 190 2.02 -25.68 -23.79
CA THR A 190 2.80 -24.57 -23.24
C THR A 190 1.86 -23.74 -22.38
N PHE A 191 2.18 -23.66 -21.09
CA PHE A 191 1.50 -22.77 -20.16
C PHE A 191 2.20 -21.43 -20.30
N ASP A 192 1.86 -20.72 -21.37
CA ASP A 192 2.10 -19.29 -21.47
C ASP A 192 1.12 -18.63 -20.49
N ASP A 193 1.58 -18.38 -19.27
CA ASP A 193 0.91 -17.47 -18.32
C ASP A 193 1.71 -16.17 -18.27
N ASP A 194 1.79 -15.56 -19.46
CA ASP A 194 2.06 -14.14 -19.66
C ASP A 194 0.70 -13.42 -19.61
N SER A 195 0.26 -13.08 -18.41
CA SER A 195 -0.88 -12.19 -18.17
C SER A 195 -0.71 -11.50 -16.83
N THR A 196 0.33 -10.65 -16.75
CA THR A 196 0.19 -9.41 -15.99
C THR A 196 -0.71 -8.47 -16.80
N SER A 197 -2.01 -8.76 -16.83
CA SER A 197 -3.00 -7.73 -17.12
C SER A 197 -3.14 -6.90 -15.85
N ASP A 198 -2.43 -5.78 -15.85
CA ASP A 198 -2.78 -4.60 -15.07
C ASP A 198 -4.13 -4.08 -15.60
N ASP A 199 -5.20 -4.85 -15.38
CA ASP A 199 -6.55 -4.31 -15.39
C ASP A 199 -6.74 -3.68 -14.01
N ASP A 200 -6.26 -2.43 -13.92
CA ASP A 200 -6.82 -1.41 -13.04
C ASP A 200 -8.30 -1.26 -13.41
N ASP A 201 -9.14 -2.21 -13.00
CA ASP A 201 -10.57 -1.95 -12.84
C ASP A 201 -10.68 -0.98 -11.66
N ASP A 202 -10.73 0.30 -12.04
CA ASP A 202 -11.30 1.40 -11.28
C ASP A 202 -12.72 1.02 -10.82
N ASP A 203 -12.82 0.24 -9.74
CA ASP A 203 -14.03 0.17 -8.94
C ASP A 203 -14.11 1.51 -8.16
N ASP A 204 -14.73 2.49 -8.84
CA ASP A 204 -15.39 3.65 -8.27
C ASP A 204 -16.45 3.18 -7.26
N ASP A 205 -16.02 2.82 -6.04
CA ASP A 205 -16.91 2.75 -4.88
C ASP A 205 -17.21 4.19 -4.41
N ASP A 206 -18.08 4.85 -5.16
CA ASP A 206 -18.89 5.99 -4.73
C ASP A 206 -19.91 5.52 -3.66
N ASP A 207 -19.41 5.09 -2.49
CA ASP A 207 -20.22 4.94 -1.29
C ASP A 207 -20.43 6.32 -0.67
N VAL A 208 -21.32 7.07 -1.32
CA VAL A 208 -21.92 8.29 -0.80
C VAL A 208 -22.77 7.89 0.41
N ASP A 209 -22.19 8.00 1.59
CA ASP A 209 -22.83 7.87 2.89
C ASP A 209 -23.98 8.90 3.01
N SER A 210 -25.14 8.51 2.47
CA SER A 210 -26.38 9.27 2.54
C SER A 210 -26.98 9.05 3.93
N PRO A 211 -27.03 10.08 4.79
CA PRO A 211 -27.61 9.93 6.11
C PRO A 211 -29.11 9.60 6.01
N PRO A 212 -29.63 8.75 6.92
CA PRO A 212 -31.02 8.33 6.88
C PRO A 212 -31.97 9.51 7.10
N LYS A 213 -32.90 9.69 6.16
CA LYS A 213 -34.06 10.59 6.29
C LYS A 213 -34.97 10.08 7.40
N HIS A 214 -34.71 10.47 8.65
CA HIS A 214 -35.71 10.39 9.70
C HIS A 214 -36.80 11.44 9.47
N GLY A 215 -37.87 11.01 8.83
CA GLY A 215 -39.19 11.59 9.02
C GLY A 215 -39.74 11.23 10.41
N MET A 216 -40.73 12.02 10.85
CA MET A 216 -41.49 11.95 12.11
C MET A 216 -40.80 12.70 13.26
N ARG A 217 -41.45 13.57 14.04
CA ARG A 217 -42.86 13.99 14.14
C ARG A 217 -42.83 15.32 14.89
N ARG A 218 -43.61 16.30 14.43
CA ARG A 218 -43.90 17.52 15.21
C ARG A 218 -44.69 17.12 16.46
N LEU A 219 -44.06 17.19 17.62
CA LEU A 219 -44.78 17.27 18.89
C LEU A 219 -45.21 18.73 19.08
N ARG A 220 -46.50 18.98 18.91
CA ARG A 220 -47.17 20.15 19.45
C ARG A 220 -47.06 20.05 20.97
N LEU A 221 -46.38 20.99 21.61
CA LEU A 221 -46.53 21.21 23.03
C LEU A 221 -47.53 22.35 23.21
N ASP A 222 -48.68 22.00 23.77
CA ASP A 222 -49.69 22.94 24.20
C ASP A 222 -49.16 23.83 25.33
N ARG A 223 -49.54 25.10 25.22
CA ARG A 223 -49.35 26.15 26.21
C ARG A 223 -50.25 25.90 27.42
N PRO A 224 -49.79 26.14 28.65
CA PRO A 224 -50.65 26.60 29.71
C PRO A 224 -50.35 28.07 30.02
N GLN A 225 -51.40 28.90 30.00
CA GLN A 225 -51.48 30.16 30.74
C GLN A 225 -51.63 29.84 32.24
N PRO A 226 -51.15 30.72 33.14
CA PRO A 226 -51.85 31.96 33.48
C PRO A 226 -51.09 33.23 33.10
#